data_AF-A0AAV4HS51-F1
#
_entry.id   AF-A0AAV4HS51-F1
#
_cell.length_a   1.000
_cell.length_b   1.000
_cell.length_c   1.000
_cell.angle_alpha   90.00
_cell.angle_beta   90.00
_cell.angle_gamma   90.00
#
_symmetry.space_group_name_H-M   'P 1'
#
loop_
_entity.id
_entity.type
_entity.pdbx_description
1 polymer ?
#
loop_
_entity_poly.entity_id
_entity_poly.type
_entity_poly.pdbx_seq_one_letter_code
_entity_poly.pdbx_strand_id
1 'polypeptide(L)'
;MESIIDRMQDEATGVPVRTVKSFMSKVPSVFTGQDLVSWMMRNLDVEDQVEALHLAHLMSSHGYFFPIDDHMLTVKNDNTYYRFQVRKSRLTFPVPMKIKKVSR
;
A
#
# COMPACT_ATOMS: atom_id res chain seq x y z
N MET A 1 -3.16 15.41 -0.16
CA MET A 1 -2.84 13.99 -0.40
C MET A 1 -2.73 13.19 0.89
N GLU A 2 -2.10 13.73 1.94
CA GLU A 2 -2.03 13.05 3.26
C GLU A 2 -3.39 12.69 3.87
N SER A 3 -4.39 13.58 3.78
CA SER A 3 -5.75 13.29 4.27
C SER A 3 -6.43 12.11 3.56
N ILE A 4 -6.13 11.91 2.26
CA ILE A 4 -6.62 10.77 1.49
C ILE A 4 -5.95 9.49 1.99
N ILE A 5 -4.63 9.53 2.20
CA ILE A 5 -3.88 8.39 2.73
C ILE A 5 -4.36 7.99 4.12
N ASP A 6 -4.62 8.96 5.00
CA ASP A 6 -5.15 8.67 6.34
C ASP A 6 -6.53 8.00 6.25
N ARG A 7 -7.40 8.39 5.30
CA ARG A 7 -8.68 7.68 5.01
C ARG A 7 -8.48 6.28 4.43
N MET A 8 -7.48 6.10 3.56
CA MET A 8 -7.17 4.81 2.96
C MET A 8 -6.62 3.80 3.96
N GLN A 9 -6.00 4.28 5.05
CA GLN A 9 -5.47 3.46 6.13
C GLN A 9 -6.48 3.20 7.26
N ASP A 10 -7.71 3.71 7.14
CA ASP A 10 -8.76 3.47 8.12
C ASP A 10 -9.10 1.97 8.21
N GLU A 11 -9.21 1.44 9.43
CA GLU A 11 -9.42 0.00 9.65
C GLU A 11 -10.80 -0.49 9.20
N ALA A 12 -11.82 0.38 9.20
CA ALA A 12 -13.20 0.00 8.92
C ALA A 12 -13.62 0.35 7.48
N THR A 13 -13.17 1.51 6.99
CA THR A 13 -13.63 2.11 5.73
C THR A 13 -12.52 2.26 4.70
N GLY A 14 -11.26 1.97 5.07
CA GLY A 14 -10.08 2.11 4.22
C GLY A 14 -9.92 0.99 3.18
N VAL A 15 -8.73 0.96 2.56
CA VAL A 15 -8.35 -0.08 1.62
C VAL A 15 -8.11 -1.38 2.41
N PRO A 16 -8.70 -2.53 2.04
CA PRO A 16 -8.51 -3.80 2.72
C PRO A 16 -7.04 -4.25 2.79
N VAL A 17 -6.41 -4.06 3.95
CA VAL A 17 -5.05 -4.54 4.21
C VAL A 17 -5.10 -5.92 4.84
N ARG A 18 -4.37 -6.86 4.27
CA ARG A 18 -4.34 -8.26 4.72
C ARG A 18 -2.92 -8.80 4.82
N THR A 19 -2.79 -9.92 5.53
CA THR A 19 -1.58 -10.72 5.51
C THR A 19 -1.79 -11.91 4.58
N VAL A 20 -1.01 -11.97 3.51
CA VAL A 20 -1.10 -13.06 2.53
C VAL A 20 -0.12 -14.15 2.91
N LYS A 21 -0.60 -15.39 2.94
CA LYS A 21 0.22 -16.58 3.17
C LYS A 21 0.29 -17.39 1.89
N SER A 22 1.50 -17.59 1.39
CA SER A 22 1.82 -18.53 0.32
C SER A 22 2.50 -19.78 0.91
N PHE A 23 2.81 -20.76 0.07
CA PHE A 23 3.41 -22.04 0.49
C PHE A 23 4.75 -21.86 1.21
N MET A 24 5.58 -20.89 0.80
CA MET A 24 6.92 -20.63 1.36
C MET A 24 7.11 -19.26 2.01
N SER A 25 6.14 -18.34 1.88
CA SER A 25 6.29 -16.96 2.34
C SER A 25 5.02 -16.41 2.98
N LYS A 26 5.19 -15.47 3.91
CA LYS A 26 4.11 -14.70 4.53
C LYS A 26 4.41 -13.24 4.33
N VAL A 27 3.55 -12.53 3.62
CA VAL A 27 3.70 -11.11 3.33
C VAL A 27 2.65 -10.35 4.15
N PRO A 28 3.04 -9.70 5.26
CA PRO A 28 2.10 -8.95 6.08
C PRO A 28 1.82 -7.57 5.48
N SER A 29 0.68 -7.00 5.89
CA SER A 29 0.31 -5.60 5.64
C SER A 29 0.41 -5.22 4.17
N VAL A 30 -0.32 -5.95 3.32
CA VAL A 30 -0.42 -5.68 1.89
C VAL A 30 -1.87 -5.52 1.45
N PHE A 31 -2.06 -4.77 0.38
CA PHE A 31 -3.32 -4.63 -0.33
C PHE A 31 -3.08 -4.85 -1.83
N THR A 32 -4.14 -5.12 -2.60
CA THR A 32 -4.03 -5.30 -4.05
C THR A 32 -4.30 -3.99 -4.79
N GLY A 33 -3.78 -3.86 -6.01
CA GLY A 33 -4.10 -2.74 -6.88
C GLY A 33 -5.61 -2.66 -7.20
N GLN A 34 -6.29 -3.81 -7.30
CA GLN A 34 -7.75 -3.87 -7.43
C GLN A 34 -8.50 -3.27 -6.24
N ASP A 35 -8.11 -3.66 -5.02
CA ASP A 35 -8.72 -3.14 -3.79
C ASP A 35 -8.49 -1.61 -3.69
N LEU A 36 -7.30 -1.15 -4.09
CA LEU A 36 -6.93 0.26 -4.13
C LEU A 36 -7.80 1.08 -5.09
N VAL A 37 -7.87 0.67 -6.37
CA VAL A 37 -8.61 1.38 -7.42
C VAL A 37 -10.11 1.39 -7.09
N SER A 38 -10.64 0.24 -6.65
CA SER A 38 -12.05 0.12 -6.24
C SER A 38 -12.37 1.05 -5.07
N TRP A 39 -11.47 1.19 -4.10
CA TRP A 39 -11.65 2.11 -2.98
C TRP A 39 -11.65 3.57 -3.45
N MET A 40 -10.73 3.95 -4.33
CA MET A 40 -10.63 5.32 -4.86
C MET A 40 -11.89 5.74 -5.60
N MET A 41 -12.40 4.89 -6.50
CA MET A 41 -13.63 5.16 -7.25
C MET A 41 -14.83 5.39 -6.32
N ARG A 42 -14.92 4.64 -5.21
CA ARG A 42 -16.03 4.76 -4.24
C ARG A 42 -15.90 5.97 -3.31
N ASN A 43 -14.70 6.41 -2.98
CA ASN A 43 -14.46 7.37 -1.88
C ASN A 43 -14.00 8.75 -2.34
N LEU A 44 -13.58 8.88 -3.60
CA LEU A 44 -13.01 10.10 -4.19
C LEU A 44 -13.83 10.65 -5.36
N ASP A 45 -15.03 10.11 -5.60
CA ASP A 45 -15.94 10.54 -6.68
C ASP A 45 -15.29 10.45 -8.07
N VAL A 46 -14.52 9.37 -8.28
CA VAL A 46 -13.82 9.11 -9.54
C VAL A 46 -14.64 8.14 -10.38
N GLU A 47 -15.16 8.62 -11.51
CA GLU A 47 -16.08 7.86 -12.37
C GLU A 47 -15.34 6.86 -13.28
N ASP A 48 -14.10 7.17 -13.68
CA ASP A 48 -13.32 6.35 -14.60
C ASP A 48 -12.17 5.62 -13.88
N GLN A 49 -12.03 4.33 -14.18
CA GLN A 49 -10.92 3.51 -13.72
C GLN A 49 -9.56 4.07 -14.17
N VAL A 50 -9.49 4.67 -15.37
CA VAL A 50 -8.25 5.26 -15.88
C VAL A 50 -7.82 6.45 -15.03
N GLU A 51 -8.77 7.29 -14.61
CA GLU A 51 -8.51 8.42 -13.72
C GLU A 51 -8.06 7.94 -12.33
N ALA A 52 -8.74 6.93 -11.77
CA ALA A 52 -8.35 6.34 -10.49
C ALA A 52 -6.93 5.74 -10.54
N LEU A 53 -6.58 5.07 -11.64
CA LEU A 53 -5.23 4.58 -11.86
C LEU A 53 -4.21 5.72 -12.02
N HIS A 54 -4.56 6.81 -12.70
CA HIS A 54 -3.68 7.97 -12.83
C HIS A 54 -3.38 8.60 -11.47
N LEU A 55 -4.39 8.78 -10.63
CA LEU A 55 -4.23 9.26 -9.25
C LEU A 55 -3.39 8.29 -8.41
N ALA A 56 -3.62 6.99 -8.53
CA ALA A 56 -2.84 5.99 -7.81
C ALA A 56 -1.35 6.02 -8.22
N HIS A 57 -1.05 6.18 -9.52
CA HIS A 57 0.31 6.37 -10.01
C HIS A 57 0.96 7.61 -9.40
N LEU A 58 0.24 8.74 -9.37
CA LEU A 58 0.73 9.98 -8.78
C LEU A 58 1.02 9.80 -7.27
N MET A 59 0.15 9.13 -6.53
CA MET A 59 0.37 8.86 -5.10
C MET A 59 1.55 7.91 -4.86
N SER A 60 1.73 6.91 -5.71
CA SER A 60 2.87 5.99 -5.68
C SER A 60 4.19 6.72 -5.98
N SER A 61 4.23 7.61 -6.99
CA SER A 61 5.43 8.38 -7.34
C SER A 61 5.86 9.37 -6.25
N HIS A 62 4.90 9.87 -5.47
CA HIS A 62 5.16 10.66 -4.26
C HIS A 62 5.60 9.83 -3.05
N GLY A 63 5.67 8.49 -3.18
CA GLY A 63 6.20 7.59 -2.15
C GLY A 63 5.22 7.27 -1.02
N TYR A 64 3.92 7.44 -1.21
CA TYR A 64 2.93 7.09 -0.19
C TYR A 64 2.70 5.57 -0.06
N PHE A 65 2.91 4.83 -1.14
CA PHE A 65 2.89 3.37 -1.16
C PHE A 65 3.74 2.87 -2.33
N PHE A 66 4.15 1.61 -2.28
CA PHE A 66 5.03 1.00 -3.28
C PHE A 66 4.69 -0.48 -3.51
N PRO A 67 4.95 -1.03 -4.71
CA PRO A 67 4.78 -2.45 -4.99
C PRO A 67 5.83 -3.29 -4.24
N ILE A 68 5.47 -4.53 -3.89
CA ILE A 68 6.35 -5.45 -3.16
C ILE A 68 7.40 -6.09 -4.07
N ASP A 69 7.01 -6.47 -5.28
CA ASP A 69 7.81 -7.32 -6.18
C ASP A 69 8.44 -6.57 -7.36
N ASP A 70 8.18 -5.25 -7.49
CA ASP A 70 8.66 -4.42 -8.59
C ASP A 70 9.42 -3.20 -8.05
N HIS A 71 10.44 -2.76 -8.78
CA HIS A 71 11.18 -1.53 -8.48
C HIS A 71 10.53 -0.29 -9.10
N MET A 72 9.61 -0.47 -10.04
CA MET A 72 8.87 0.64 -10.63
C MET A 72 7.71 1.06 -9.72
N LEU A 73 7.60 2.36 -9.42
CA LEU A 73 6.51 2.94 -8.63
C LEU A 73 5.20 3.05 -9.45
N THR A 74 4.86 2.01 -10.21
CA THR A 74 3.67 1.95 -11.06
C THR A 74 2.54 1.14 -10.42
N VAL A 75 1.30 1.55 -10.68
CA VAL A 75 0.10 0.95 -10.11
C VAL A 75 -0.67 0.23 -11.21
N LYS A 76 -0.99 -1.04 -10.97
CA LYS A 76 -1.79 -1.86 -11.88
C LYS A 76 -3.10 -2.21 -11.21
N ASN A 77 -4.20 -2.22 -11.98
CA ASN A 77 -5.50 -2.68 -11.49
C ASN A 77 -5.59 -4.22 -11.54
N ASP A 78 -4.68 -4.88 -10.82
CA ASP A 78 -4.57 -6.34 -10.77
C ASP A 78 -4.31 -6.82 -9.32
N ASN A 79 -3.88 -8.08 -9.19
CA ASN A 79 -3.54 -8.70 -7.92
C ASN A 79 -2.10 -8.41 -7.45
N THR A 80 -1.43 -7.43 -8.05
CA THR A 80 -0.11 -6.97 -7.57
C THR A 80 -0.25 -6.43 -6.16
N TYR A 81 0.67 -6.83 -5.28
CA TYR A 81 0.67 -6.39 -3.89
C TYR A 81 1.43 -5.08 -3.71
N TYR A 82 0.81 -4.17 -2.96
CA TYR A 82 1.35 -2.87 -2.58
C TYR A 82 1.37 -2.74 -1.05
N ARG A 83 2.21 -1.83 -0.56
CA ARG A 83 2.31 -1.50 0.86
C ARG A 83 2.38 0.00 1.09
N PHE A 84 1.66 0.47 2.09
CA PHE A 84 1.75 1.85 2.55
C PHE A 84 3.12 2.16 3.14
N GLN A 85 3.65 3.34 2.82
CA GLN A 85 4.85 3.86 3.45
C GLN A 85 4.54 4.31 4.87
N VAL A 86 5.24 3.73 5.85
CA VAL A 86 5.14 4.13 7.26
C VAL A 86 5.92 5.42 7.50
N ARG A 87 5.25 6.47 7.99
CA ARG A 87 5.93 7.66 8.51
C ARG A 87 6.64 7.29 9.81
N LYS A 88 7.97 7.43 9.85
CA LYS A 88 8.79 7.18 11.06
C LYS A 88 8.39 8.05 12.26
N SER A 89 7.70 9.19 12.05
CA SER A 89 7.23 10.08 13.11
C SER A 89 6.02 9.55 13.89
N ARG A 90 5.35 8.49 13.42
CA ARG A 90 4.23 7.82 14.12
C ARG A 90 4.67 6.54 14.85
N LEU A 91 5.98 6.38 15.12
CA LEU A 91 6.54 5.28 15.89
C LEU A 91 6.45 5.57 17.40
N THR A 92 5.26 5.44 17.97
CA THR A 92 5.09 5.17 19.41
C THR A 92 4.91 3.69 19.70
N PHE A 93 5.44 2.77 18.88
CA PHE A 93 5.65 1.38 19.32
C PHE A 93 6.91 0.77 18.65
N PRO A 94 7.76 0.06 19.42
CA PRO A 94 9.04 -0.44 18.93
C PRO A 94 8.81 -1.70 18.08
N VAL A 95 9.10 -1.61 16.78
CA VAL A 95 9.26 -2.83 15.98
C VAL A 95 10.72 -3.27 16.13
N PRO A 96 11.02 -4.44 16.70
CA PRO A 96 12.39 -4.92 16.80
C PRO A 96 12.88 -5.29 15.40
N MET A 97 13.62 -4.38 14.78
CA MET A 97 14.40 -4.64 13.58
C MET A 97 15.52 -5.62 13.97
N LYS A 98 15.27 -6.93 13.84
CA LYS A 98 16.33 -7.94 13.94
C LYS A 98 17.23 -7.81 12.70
N ILE A 99 18.21 -6.93 12.81
CA ILE A 99 19.38 -6.92 11.92
C ILE A 99 20.15 -8.20 12.25
N LYS A 100 20.06 -9.21 11.38
CA LYS A 100 21.01 -10.34 11.41
C LYS A 100 22.40 -9.76 11.17
N LYS A 101 23.20 -9.62 12.22
CA LYS A 101 24.65 -9.44 12.07
C LYS A 101 25.17 -10.67 11.34
N VAL A 102 25.65 -10.48 10.12
CA VAL A 102 26.59 -11.40 9.48
C VAL A 102 27.86 -11.35 10.34
N SER A 103 28.14 -12.43 11.07
CA SER A 103 29.43 -12.61 11.71
C SER A 103 30.43 -13.01 10.64
N ARG A 104 31.59 -12.34 10.68
CA ARG A 104 32.83 -12.86 10.09
C ARG A 104 33.27 -14.10 10.84
#